data_AF-A0A5P9H3C4-F1
#
_entry.id   AF-A0A5P9H3C4-F1
#
_cell.length_a   1.000
_cell.length_b   1.000
_cell.length_c   1.000
_cell.angle_alpha   90.00
_cell.angle_beta   90.00
_cell.angle_gamma   90.00
#
_symmetry.space_group_name_H-M   'P 1'
#
loop_
_entity.id
_entity.type
_entity.pdbx_description
1 polymer ?
#
loop_
_entity_poly.entity_id
_entity_poly.type
_entity_poly.pdbx_seq_one_letter_code
_entity_poly.pdbx_strand_id
1 'polypeptide(L)'
;MPTLCRPPRVFAFLLTVTLAGCTQFPELDSATSAETRRAPYPSLLPVEDLRARVDAPRVTDQTTRALESRVANLRARAERLRGTVIDQTSRARLDRKITIDVPQ
;
A
#
# COMPACT_ATOMS: atom_id res chain seq x y z
N MET A 1 19.71 -37.31 3.01
CA MET A 1 19.41 -35.93 3.45
C MET A 1 20.13 -34.96 2.52
N PRO A 2 19.51 -34.51 1.41
CA PRO A 2 20.13 -33.52 0.54
C PRO A 2 19.99 -32.14 1.18
N THR A 3 21.12 -31.62 1.64
CA THR A 3 21.34 -30.19 1.90
C THR A 3 20.97 -29.38 0.66
N LEU A 4 19.85 -28.67 0.70
CA LEU A 4 19.53 -27.65 -0.29
C LEU A 4 20.54 -26.51 -0.16
N CYS A 5 21.45 -26.48 -1.12
CA CYS A 5 22.29 -25.35 -1.49
C CYS A 5 21.40 -24.13 -1.69
N ARG A 6 21.42 -23.22 -0.70
CA ARG A 6 20.71 -21.94 -0.71
C ARG A 6 21.32 -21.08 -1.82
N PRO A 7 20.59 -20.63 -2.86
CA PRO A 7 21.13 -19.67 -3.82
C PRO A 7 20.71 -18.26 -3.40
N PRO A 8 21.46 -17.57 -2.50
CA PRO A 8 21.14 -16.19 -2.09
C PRO A 8 21.15 -15.23 -3.29
N ARG A 9 21.88 -15.59 -4.36
CA ARG A 9 21.97 -14.83 -5.61
C ARG A 9 20.67 -14.86 -6.41
N VAL A 10 19.98 -15.99 -6.46
CA VAL A 10 18.69 -16.11 -7.18
C VAL A 10 17.61 -15.32 -6.44
N PHE A 11 17.61 -15.38 -5.11
CA PHE A 11 16.69 -14.57 -4.30
C PHE A 11 16.97 -13.06 -4.44
N ALA A 12 18.24 -12.64 -4.39
CA ALA A 12 18.62 -11.24 -4.62
C ALA A 12 18.23 -10.76 -6.03
N PHE A 13 18.45 -11.59 -7.04
CA PHE A 13 18.06 -11.29 -8.43
C PHE A 13 16.53 -11.15 -8.57
N LEU A 14 15.74 -12.08 -8.01
CA LEU A 14 14.28 -12.00 -7.96
C LEU A 14 13.78 -10.74 -7.23
N LEU A 15 14.43 -10.36 -6.13
CA LEU A 15 14.09 -9.15 -5.38
C LEU A 15 14.34 -7.89 -6.23
N THR A 16 15.46 -7.81 -6.95
CA THR A 16 15.76 -6.67 -7.82
C THR A 16 14.81 -6.56 -9.01
N VAL A 17 14.41 -7.69 -9.61
CA VAL A 17 13.47 -7.71 -10.75
C VAL A 17 12.07 -7.29 -10.32
N THR A 18 11.60 -7.75 -9.16
CA THR A 18 10.27 -7.36 -8.65
C THR A 18 10.19 -5.90 -8.24
N LEU A 19 11.28 -5.32 -7.71
CA LEU A 19 11.37 -3.88 -7.41
C LEU A 19 11.33 -3.01 -8.68
N ALA A 20 11.97 -3.44 -9.77
CA ALA A 20 11.95 -2.72 -11.04
C ALA A 20 10.53 -2.69 -11.67
N GLY A 21 9.78 -3.79 -11.52
CA GLY A 21 8.39 -3.88 -12.03
C GLY A 21 7.40 -2.94 -11.33
N CYS A 22 7.67 -2.49 -10.11
CA CYS A 22 6.82 -1.53 -9.40
C CYS A 22 6.87 -0.10 -9.98
N THR A 23 7.69 0.15 -11.00
CA THR A 23 7.85 1.46 -11.64
C THR A 23 7.45 1.48 -13.10
N GLN A 24 6.86 0.40 -13.63
CA GLN A 24 6.39 0.36 -15.03
C GLN A 24 5.18 1.28 -15.18
N PHE A 25 5.45 2.58 -15.30
CA PHE A 25 4.50 3.55 -15.78
C PHE A 25 4.18 3.12 -17.22
N PRO A 26 2.92 2.79 -17.52
CA PRO A 26 2.56 2.43 -18.89
C PRO A 26 2.95 3.59 -19.82
N GLU A 27 3.15 3.29 -21.10
CA GLU A 27 3.62 4.19 -22.17
C GLU A 27 2.64 5.35 -22.49
N LEU A 28 2.17 6.07 -21.48
CA LEU A 28 1.35 7.27 -21.60
C LEU A 28 2.08 8.35 -22.41
N ASP A 29 3.41 8.42 -22.28
CA ASP A 29 4.24 9.39 -23.01
C ASP A 29 4.26 9.15 -24.53
N SER A 30 4.17 7.88 -24.98
CA SER A 30 4.03 7.57 -26.41
C SER A 30 2.59 7.67 -26.90
N ALA A 31 1.61 7.46 -26.01
CA ALA A 31 0.18 7.63 -26.31
C ALA A 31 -0.23 9.09 -26.51
N THR A 32 0.57 10.06 -26.03
CA THR A 32 0.25 11.48 -26.14
C THR A 32 0.85 12.09 -27.41
N SER A 33 0.01 12.27 -28.43
CA SER A 33 0.44 12.93 -29.68
C SER A 33 0.82 14.40 -29.46
N ALA A 34 1.61 14.98 -30.38
CA ALA A 34 1.93 16.41 -30.36
C ALA A 34 0.69 17.31 -30.51
N GLU A 35 -0.40 16.78 -31.05
CA GLU A 35 -1.70 17.45 -31.14
C GLU A 35 -2.42 17.43 -29.79
N THR A 36 -2.44 16.28 -29.11
CA THR A 36 -3.04 16.13 -27.77
C THR A 36 -2.37 17.05 -26.74
N ARG A 37 -1.05 17.26 -26.84
CA ARG A 37 -0.32 18.20 -25.97
C ARG A 37 -0.69 19.67 -26.19
N ARG A 38 -1.15 20.03 -27.39
CA ARG A 38 -1.57 21.41 -27.75
C ARG A 38 -3.09 21.61 -27.64
N ALA A 39 -3.83 20.54 -27.37
CA ALA A 39 -5.28 20.61 -27.21
C ALA A 39 -5.65 21.46 -25.98
N PRO A 40 -6.75 22.23 -26.04
CA PRO A 40 -7.29 22.91 -24.88
C PRO A 40 -7.58 21.94 -23.74
N TYR A 41 -7.42 22.42 -22.51
CA TYR A 41 -7.80 21.66 -21.32
C TYR A 41 -9.32 21.36 -21.36
N PRO A 42 -9.75 20.14 -21.01
CA PRO A 42 -11.16 19.78 -21.07
C PRO A 42 -11.99 20.58 -20.06
N SER A 43 -13.27 20.81 -20.39
CA SER A 43 -14.22 21.39 -19.46
C SER A 43 -14.47 20.43 -18.29
N LEU A 44 -14.21 20.87 -17.07
CA LEU A 44 -14.51 20.10 -15.87
C LEU A 44 -16.01 20.16 -15.58
N LEU A 45 -16.62 18.99 -15.41
CA LEU A 45 -18.01 18.88 -14.96
C LEU A 45 -18.08 18.86 -13.43
N PRO A 46 -19.12 19.45 -12.83
CA PRO A 46 -19.42 19.29 -11.41
C PRO A 46 -19.51 17.82 -11.02
N VAL A 47 -19.01 17.48 -9.83
CA VAL A 47 -18.98 16.09 -9.33
C VAL A 47 -20.38 15.49 -9.25
N GLU A 48 -21.40 16.29 -8.91
CA GLU A 48 -22.76 15.79 -8.76
C GLU A 48 -23.38 15.38 -10.12
N ASP A 49 -23.04 16.10 -11.19
CA ASP A 49 -23.46 15.74 -12.56
C ASP A 49 -22.85 14.42 -13.02
N LEU A 50 -21.63 14.11 -12.56
CA LEU A 50 -20.97 12.84 -12.83
C LEU A 50 -21.61 11.70 -12.02
N ARG A 51 -21.95 11.95 -10.75
CA ARG A 51 -22.60 10.95 -9.88
C ARG A 51 -23.98 10.53 -10.39
N ALA A 52 -24.74 11.47 -10.95
CA ALA A 52 -26.04 11.15 -11.56
C ALA A 52 -25.93 10.25 -12.80
N ARG A 53 -24.75 10.18 -13.44
CA ARG A 53 -24.50 9.41 -14.67
C ARG A 53 -23.86 8.06 -14.43
N VAL A 54 -23.46 7.76 -13.20
CA VAL A 54 -22.74 6.54 -12.86
C VAL A 54 -23.65 5.65 -12.01
N ASP A 55 -23.69 4.37 -12.35
CA ASP A 55 -24.39 3.37 -11.55
C ASP A 55 -23.91 3.40 -10.09
N ALA A 56 -24.85 3.26 -9.16
CA ALA A 56 -24.50 3.13 -7.75
C ALA A 56 -23.49 1.99 -7.56
N PRO A 57 -22.44 2.16 -6.74
CA PRO A 57 -21.48 1.11 -6.45
C PRO A 57 -22.21 -0.15 -5.97
N ARG A 58 -22.12 -1.24 -6.75
CA ARG A 58 -22.80 -2.48 -6.39
C ARG A 58 -21.87 -3.30 -5.51
N VAL A 59 -22.31 -3.52 -4.27
CA VAL A 59 -21.73 -4.56 -3.42
C VAL A 59 -22.16 -5.90 -4.00
N THR A 60 -21.20 -6.71 -4.41
CA THR A 60 -21.44 -8.08 -4.88
C THR A 60 -21.17 -9.06 -3.75
N ASP A 61 -21.67 -10.29 -3.86
CA ASP A 61 -21.34 -11.37 -2.91
C ASP A 61 -19.84 -11.64 -2.84
N GLN A 62 -19.11 -11.42 -3.94
CA GLN A 62 -17.66 -11.52 -3.95
C GLN A 62 -17.02 -10.39 -3.12
N THR A 63 -17.53 -9.16 -3.20
CA THR A 63 -17.07 -8.03 -2.39
C THR A 63 -17.29 -8.30 -0.91
N THR A 64 -18.45 -8.83 -0.53
CA THR A 64 -18.78 -9.18 0.86
C THR A 64 -17.82 -10.24 1.39
N ARG A 65 -17.65 -11.36 0.68
CA ARG A 65 -16.73 -12.44 1.07
C ARG A 65 -15.28 -11.95 1.20
N ALA A 66 -14.83 -11.08 0.30
CA ALA A 66 -13.50 -10.49 0.37
C ALA A 66 -13.33 -9.63 1.63
N LEU A 67 -14.32 -8.83 2.00
CA LEU A 67 -14.31 -8.02 3.22
C LEU A 67 -14.32 -8.88 4.48
N GLU A 68 -15.17 -9.90 4.54
CA GLU A 68 -15.22 -10.84 5.67
C GLU A 68 -13.88 -11.54 5.90
N SER A 69 -13.23 -11.99 4.82
CA SER A 69 -11.90 -12.62 4.91
C SER A 69 -10.84 -11.64 5.45
N ARG A 70 -10.85 -10.38 5.00
CA ARG A 70 -9.95 -9.34 5.52
C ARG A 70 -10.22 -9.08 6.99
N VAL A 71 -11.49 -8.97 7.40
CA VAL A 71 -11.86 -8.77 8.80
C VAL A 71 -11.35 -9.91 9.67
N ALA A 72 -11.55 -11.17 9.25
CA ALA A 72 -11.05 -12.34 9.97
C ALA A 72 -9.50 -12.30 10.13
N ASN A 73 -8.78 -12.01 9.05
CA ASN A 73 -7.33 -11.89 9.07
C ASN A 73 -6.83 -10.77 9.99
N LEU A 74 -7.50 -9.62 9.97
CA LEU A 74 -7.17 -8.49 10.83
C LEU A 74 -7.42 -8.81 12.30
N ARG A 75 -8.53 -9.46 12.63
CA ARG A 75 -8.82 -9.94 13.99
C ARG A 75 -7.75 -10.93 14.46
N ALA A 76 -7.41 -11.93 13.65
CA ALA A 76 -6.35 -12.89 13.97
C ALA A 76 -4.98 -12.22 14.16
N ARG A 77 -4.66 -11.17 13.39
CA ARG A 77 -3.46 -10.36 13.61
C ARG A 77 -3.54 -9.59 14.92
N ALA A 78 -4.68 -8.97 15.22
CA ALA A 78 -4.86 -8.24 16.47
C ALA A 78 -4.68 -9.15 17.69
N GLU A 79 -5.25 -10.37 17.69
CA GLU A 79 -5.03 -11.34 18.78
C GLU A 79 -3.55 -11.63 19.02
N ARG A 80 -2.78 -11.84 17.95
CA ARG A 80 -1.33 -12.06 18.05
C ARG A 80 -0.59 -10.85 18.63
N LEU A 81 -1.08 -9.64 18.38
CA LEU A 81 -0.47 -8.39 18.85
C LEU A 81 -0.92 -7.98 20.26
N ARG A 82 -1.95 -8.61 20.84
CA ARG A 82 -2.42 -8.29 22.19
C ARG A 82 -1.44 -8.70 23.30
N GLY A 83 -0.44 -9.52 22.99
CA GLY A 83 0.64 -9.83 23.91
C GLY A 83 1.58 -8.64 24.16
N THR A 84 2.49 -8.80 25.11
CA THR A 84 3.52 -7.79 25.41
C THR A 84 4.49 -7.66 24.23
N VAL A 85 4.30 -6.65 23.39
CA VAL A 85 5.14 -6.37 22.20
C VAL A 85 6.46 -5.67 22.56
N ILE A 86 6.51 -4.98 23.71
CA ILE A 86 7.69 -4.29 24.22
C ILE A 86 8.13 -4.93 25.53
N ASP A 87 9.42 -5.22 25.68
CA ASP A 87 9.96 -5.72 26.92
C ASP A 87 9.88 -4.66 28.03
N GLN A 88 10.00 -5.09 29.29
CA GLN A 88 9.85 -4.21 30.45
C GLN A 88 10.89 -3.07 30.46
N THR A 89 12.10 -3.33 29.96
CA THR A 89 13.17 -2.32 29.87
C THR A 89 12.80 -1.24 28.86
N SER A 90 12.31 -1.64 27.68
CA SER A 90 11.84 -0.70 26.66
C SER A 90 10.64 0.11 27.12
N ARG A 91 9.71 -0.50 27.87
CA ARG A 91 8.57 0.22 28.47
C ARG A 91 9.03 1.26 29.49
N ALA A 92 9.92 0.89 30.41
CA ALA A 92 10.49 1.82 31.39
C ALA A 92 11.27 2.98 30.76
N ARG A 93 11.86 2.77 29.57
CA ARG A 93 12.51 3.85 28.80
C ARG A 93 11.49 4.84 28.22
N LEU A 94 10.34 4.36 27.73
CA LEU A 94 9.29 5.21 27.15
C LEU A 94 8.54 6.02 28.22
N ASP A 95 8.33 5.47 29.40
CA ASP A 95 7.69 6.17 30.53
C ASP A 95 8.57 7.29 31.12
N ARG A 96 9.85 7.35 30.73
CA ARG A 96 10.77 8.40 31.16
C ARG A 96 10.50 9.69 30.38
N LYS A 97 10.16 10.76 31.12
CA LYS A 97 10.01 12.10 30.56
C LYS A 97 11.29 12.54 29.84
N ILE A 98 11.15 13.00 28.60
CA ILE A 98 12.24 13.57 27.80
C ILE A 98 12.15 15.09 27.91
N THR A 99 13.20 15.72 28.40
CA THR A 99 13.38 17.19 28.34
C THR A 99 14.31 17.46 27.17
N ILE A 100 13.81 18.13 26.13
CA ILE A 100 14.67 18.64 25.05
C ILE A 100 15.21 19.98 25.55
N ASP A 101 16.52 20.04 25.75
CA ASP A 101 17.20 21.30 26.02
C ASP A 101 17.42 22.00 24.68
N VAL A 102 16.82 23.18 24.53
CA VAL A 102 16.98 24.01 23.34
C VAL A 102 18.10 25.01 23.66
N PRO A 103 19.29 24.89 23.03
CA PRO A 103 20.35 25.85 23.25
C PRO A 103 19.88 27.23 22.80
N GLN A 104 20.11 28.23 23.65
CA GLN A 104 19.88 29.65 23.35
C GLN A 104 20.92 30.16 22.35
#